data_AF-A0A932KDS0-F1
#
_entry.id   AF-A0A932KDS0-F1
#
_cell.length_a   1.000
_cell.length_b   1.000
_cell.length_c   1.000
_cell.angle_alpha   90.00
_cell.angle_beta   90.00
_cell.angle_gamma   90.00
#
_symmetry.space_group_name_H-M   'P 1'
#
loop_
_entity.id
_entity.type
_entity.pdbx_description
1 polymer ?
#
loop_
_entity_poly.entity_id
_entity_poly.type
_entity_poly.pdbx_seq_one_letter_code
_entity_poly.pdbx_strand_id
1 'polypeptide(L)' 'MKIEKVLAVYNLSPLLLVVESEEGKLFELSLKELKGAGHTFSEPAWKSLVEDYRIFNSQHASR' A
#
# COMPACT_ATOMS: atom_id res chain seq x y z
N MET A 1 6.68 10.96 -1.47
CA MET A 1 5.43 11.58 -1.99
C MET A 1 4.27 11.20 -1.10
N LYS A 2 3.20 12.01 -1.06
CA LYS A 2 1.97 11.64 -0.37
C LYS A 2 1.07 10.80 -1.28
N ILE A 3 0.66 9.64 -0.80
CA ILE A 3 -0.27 8.72 -1.45
C ILE A 3 -1.68 9.04 -0.96
N GLU A 4 -2.55 9.41 -1.89
CA GLU A 4 -3.92 9.83 -1.59
C GLU A 4 -4.91 8.69 -1.68
N LYS A 5 -4.70 7.71 -2.58
CA LYS A 5 -5.54 6.51 -2.71
C LYS A 5 -4.75 5.26 -3.02
N VAL A 6 -5.24 4.12 -2.54
CA VAL A 6 -4.81 2.78 -2.97
C VAL A 6 -5.87 2.25 -3.92
N LEU A 7 -5.50 2.01 -5.18
CA LEU A 7 -6.42 1.61 -6.24
C LEU A 7 -6.46 0.11 -6.44
N ALA A 8 -5.34 -0.58 -6.20
CA ALA A 8 -5.27 -2.04 -6.26
C ALA A 8 -4.09 -2.55 -5.45
N VAL A 9 -4.22 -3.80 -5.01
CA VAL A 9 -3.14 -4.58 -4.40
C VAL A 9 -3.01 -5.91 -5.14
N TYR A 10 -1.81 -6.20 -5.63
CA TYR A 10 -1.49 -7.49 -6.23
C TYR A 10 -0.64 -8.32 -5.27
N ASN A 11 -1.16 -9.49 -4.89
CA ASN A 11 -0.48 -10.44 -4.03
C ASN A 11 0.56 -11.25 -4.81
N LEU A 12 1.63 -10.56 -5.20
CA LEU A 12 2.82 -11.11 -5.83
C LEU A 12 3.97 -11.17 -4.81
N SER A 13 5.10 -11.77 -5.19
CA SER A 13 6.34 -11.71 -4.42
C SER A 13 7.40 -10.96 -5.24
N PRO A 14 7.66 -9.67 -4.97
CA PRO A 14 7.13 -8.86 -3.87
C PRO A 14 5.70 -8.33 -4.09
N LEU A 15 5.00 -7.99 -3.00
CA LEU A 15 3.66 -7.39 -3.04
C LEU A 15 3.71 -6.02 -3.74
N LEU A 16 2.78 -5.80 -4.66
CA LEU A 16 2.73 -4.61 -5.51
C LEU A 16 1.44 -3.83 -5.29
N LEU A 17 1.57 -2.51 -5.22
CA LEU A 17 0.49 -1.57 -4.95
C LEU A 17 0.35 -0.61 -6.13
N VAL A 18 -0.88 -0.44 -6.60
CA VAL A 18 -1.23 0.65 -7.51
C VAL A 18 -1.81 1.77 -6.68
N VAL A 19 -1.16 2.94 -6.71
CA VAL A 19 -1.50 4.08 -5.87
C VAL A 19 -1.67 5.34 -6.70
N GLU A 20 -2.52 6.24 -6.21
CA GLU A 20 -2.67 7.60 -6.73
C GLU A 20 -2.03 8.58 -5.74
N SER A 21 -1.15 9.46 -6.20
CA SER A 21 -0.57 10.53 -5.38
C SER A 21 -1.52 11.71 -5.22
N GLU A 22 -1.19 12.64 -4.32
CA GLU A 22 -1.95 13.90 -4.16
C GLU A 22 -2.00 14.76 -5.44
N GLU A 23 -1.04 14.59 -6.36
CA GLU A 23 -1.00 15.25 -7.66
C GLU A 23 -1.88 14.54 -8.72
N GLY A 24 -2.60 13.47 -8.34
CA GLY A 24 -3.40 12.65 -9.26
C GLY A 24 -2.57 11.74 -10.18
N LYS A 25 -1.28 11.53 -9.87
CA LYS A 25 -0.40 10.64 -10.66
C LYS A 25 -0.50 9.20 -10.14
N LEU A 26 -0.47 8.26 -11.08
CA LEU A 26 -0.50 6.83 -10.78
C LEU A 26 0.91 6.25 -10.70
N PHE A 27 1.12 5.41 -9.70
CA PHE A 27 2.38 4.70 -9.48
C PHE A 27 2.13 3.24 -9.14
N GLU A 28 3.00 2.39 -9.65
CA GLU A 28 3.13 1.00 -9.21
C GLU A 28 4.34 0.90 -8.30
N LEU A 29 4.11 0.52 -7.04
CA LEU A 29 5.15 0.49 -6.02
C LEU A 29 5.10 -0.84 -5.26
N SER A 30 6.27 -1.42 -5.05
CA SER A 30 6.44 -2.49 -4.07
C SER A 30 6.49 -1.93 -2.64
N LEU A 31 6.25 -2.80 -1.65
CA LEU A 31 6.45 -2.43 -0.24
C LEU A 31 7.89 -1.97 0.06
N LYS A 32 8.88 -2.47 -0.67
CA LYS A 32 10.28 -2.07 -0.52
C LYS A 32 10.50 -0.63 -0.98
N GLU A 33 9.93 -0.26 -2.11
CA GLU A 33 10.01 1.10 -2.65
C GLU A 33 9.29 2.11 -1.77
N LEU A 34 8.11 1.73 -1.25
CA LEU A 34 7.37 2.55 -0.28
C LEU A 34 8.21 2.88 0.95
N LYS A 35 8.88 1.88 1.54
CA LYS A 35 9.77 2.06 2.69
C LYS A 35 11.01 2.89 2.33
N GLY A 36 11.62 2.62 1.18
CA GLY A 36 12.90 3.22 0.79
C GLY A 36 12.80 4.69 0.40
N ALA A 37 11.69 5.12 -0.19
CA ALA A 37 11.52 6.47 -0.73
C ALA A 37 10.75 7.44 0.19
N GLY A 38 10.45 7.03 1.44
CA GLY A 38 9.80 7.89 2.42
C GLY A 38 8.41 8.34 2.01
N HIS A 39 7.66 7.47 1.33
CA HIS A 39 6.27 7.76 0.96
C HIS A 39 5.38 7.74 2.20
N THR A 40 4.43 8.67 2.26
CA THR A 40 3.44 8.75 3.33
C THR A 40 2.06 8.52 2.76
N PHE A 41 1.18 7.89 3.53
CA PHE A 41 -0.22 7.68 3.14
C PHE A 41 -1.10 8.74 3.77
N SER A 42 -2.13 9.20 3.05
CA SER A 42 -3.28 9.86 3.66
C SER A 42 -3.99 8.89 4.61
N GLU A 43 -4.75 9.41 5.59
CA GLU A 43 -5.52 8.55 6.50
C GLU A 43 -6.49 7.61 5.75
N PRO A 44 -7.26 8.06 4.74
CA PRO A 44 -8.13 7.17 3.98
C PRO A 44 -7.38 6.08 3.22
N ALA A 45 -6.24 6.41 2.60
CA ALA A 45 -5.43 5.44 1.86
C ALA A 45 -4.82 4.40 2.81
N TRP A 46 -4.35 4.83 3.98
CA TRP A 46 -3.85 3.93 5.01
C TRP A 46 -4.94 3.00 5.51
N LYS A 47 -6.13 3.54 5.80
CA LYS A 47 -7.28 2.76 6.24
C LYS A 47 -7.65 1.69 5.21
N SER A 48 -7.74 2.05 3.93
CA SER A 48 -8.07 1.08 2.88
C SER A 48 -7.05 -0.05 2.78
N LEU A 49 -5.76 0.27 2.92
CA LEU A 49 -4.68 -0.72 2.89
C LEU A 49 -4.80 -1.76 4.03
N VAL A 50 -5.13 -1.30 5.23
CA VAL A 50 -5.22 -2.14 6.44
C VAL A 50 -6.55 -2.88 6.52
N GLU A 51 -7.67 -2.21 6.25
CA GLU A 51 -9.01 -2.75 6.51
C GLU A 51 -9.64 -3.45 5.30
N ASP A 52 -9.52 -2.86 4.11
CA ASP A 52 -10.15 -3.37 2.89
C ASP A 52 -9.26 -4.44 2.26
N TYR A 53 -8.01 -4.07 1.97
CA TYR A 53 -7.05 -4.97 1.30
C TYR A 53 -6.37 -5.94 2.27
N ARG A 54 -6.42 -5.66 3.58
CA ARG A 54 -5.93 -6.55 4.65
C ARG A 54 -4.54 -7.13 4.39
N ILE A 55 -3.64 -6.30 3.86
CA ILE A 55 -2.29 -6.76 3.48
C ILE A 55 -1.44 -7.13 4.71
N PHE A 56 -1.84 -6.66 5.90
CA PHE A 56 -1.25 -7.00 7.18
C PHE A 56 -2.20 -7.89 7.97
N ASN A 57 -2.38 -9.13 7.52
CA ASN A 57 -3.06 -10.12 8.34
C ASN A 57 -2.04 -10.73 9.30
N SER A 58 -2.15 -10.41 10.60
CA SER A 58 -1.55 -11.23 11.65
C SER A 58 -2.32 -12.55 11.71
N GLN A 59 -2.09 -13.45 10.76
CA GLN A 59 -2.31 -14.85 11.07
C GLN A 59 -1.29 -15.18 12.14
N HIS A 60 -1.76 -15.43 13.36
CA HIS A 60 -0.98 -16.18 14.31
C HIS A 60 -0.49 -17.41 13.55
N ALA A 61 0.81 -17.49 13.29
CA ALA A 61 1.42 -18.71 12.81
C ALA A 61 1.20 -19.72 13.94
N SER A 62 0.09 -20.45 13.88
CA SER A 62 -0.15 -21.62 14.71
C SER A 62 1.01 -22.57 14.42
N ARG A 63 1.98 -22.57 15.34
CA ARG A 63 3.09 -23.51 15.39
C ARG A 63 2.58 -24.87 15.83
#